data_AF-A0A2M7BU79-F1
#
_entry.id   AF-A0A2M7BU79-F1
#
_cell.length_a   1.000
_cell.length_b   1.000
_cell.length_c   1.000
_cell.angle_alpha   90.00
_cell.angle_beta   90.00
_cell.angle_gamma   90.00
#
_symmetry.space_group_name_H-M   'P 1'
#
loop_
_entity.id
_entity.type
_entity.pdbx_description
1 polymer ?
#
loop_
_entity_poly.entity_id
_entity_poly.type
_entity_poly.pdbx_seq_one_letter_code
_entity_poly.pdbx_strand_id
1 'polypeptide(L)'
;MEYKQYRVRTPVKSFRDLEVYRQTILLSSEIFKFIPEIKRAKKDRCLLDEFEILYSLSKLIPKLIAESYGDRFSSNEMAFGKLEQAMRVIANIVAKIDFITATIGNSEIKEKLNKVLFKYQGQRVKINNLRRAWLRVYQERGGFQKREK
;
A
#
# COMPACT_ATOMS: atom_id res chain seq x y z
N MET A 1 13.00 -40.16 -29.94
CA MET A 1 13.35 -38.91 -29.21
C MET A 1 12.06 -38.30 -28.68
N GLU A 2 11.82 -38.39 -27.38
CA GLU A 2 10.64 -37.78 -26.76
C GLU A 2 10.85 -36.27 -26.66
N TYR A 3 10.06 -35.52 -27.41
CA TYR A 3 10.01 -34.06 -27.28
C TYR A 3 9.30 -33.71 -25.97
N LYS A 4 10.05 -33.18 -24.99
CA LYS A 4 9.47 -32.52 -23.82
C LYS A 4 8.62 -31.36 -24.32
N GLN A 5 7.29 -31.47 -24.19
CA GLN A 5 6.35 -30.41 -24.53
C GLN A 5 6.73 -29.13 -23.80
N TYR A 6 7.20 -28.14 -24.56
CA TYR A 6 7.51 -26.82 -24.05
C TYR A 6 6.19 -26.14 -23.69
N ARG A 7 5.78 -26.20 -22.41
CA ARG A 7 4.66 -25.36 -21.93
C ARG A 7 5.10 -23.91 -22.07
N VAL A 8 4.52 -23.21 -23.06
CA VAL A 8 4.66 -21.76 -23.21
C VAL A 8 4.30 -21.12 -21.87
N ARG A 9 5.28 -20.49 -21.22
CA ARG A 9 5.04 -19.74 -19.97
C ARG A 9 3.93 -18.74 -20.27
N THR A 10 2.84 -18.81 -19.50
CA THR A 10 1.70 -17.91 -19.67
C THR A 10 2.19 -16.46 -19.66
N PRO A 11 1.69 -15.57 -20.53
CA PRO A 11 2.05 -14.15 -20.50
C PRO A 11 1.87 -13.59 -19.09
N VAL A 12 2.78 -12.72 -18.65
CA VAL A 12 2.74 -12.09 -17.32
C VAL A 12 1.36 -11.45 -17.11
N LYS A 13 0.51 -12.10 -16.29
CA LYS A 13 -0.93 -11.81 -16.21
C LYS A 13 -1.30 -10.42 -15.65
N SER A 14 -0.37 -9.64 -15.10
CA SER A 14 -0.53 -8.20 -14.81
C SER A 14 0.73 -7.62 -14.16
N PHE A 15 1.03 -6.34 -14.40
CA PHE A 15 1.95 -5.54 -13.57
C PHE A 15 1.29 -5.16 -12.23
N ARG A 16 0.82 -6.17 -11.49
CA ARG A 16 0.07 -5.99 -10.23
C ARG A 16 0.85 -5.17 -9.22
N ASP A 17 2.14 -5.42 -9.13
CA ASP A 17 3.08 -4.73 -8.24
C ASP A 17 3.09 -3.22 -8.55
N LEU A 18 3.21 -2.87 -9.83
CA LEU A 18 3.21 -1.49 -10.31
C LEU A 18 1.87 -0.81 -10.09
N GLU A 19 0.76 -1.52 -10.31
CA GLU A 19 -0.58 -0.99 -10.06
C GLU A 19 -0.80 -0.71 -8.57
N VAL A 20 -0.42 -1.65 -7.69
CA VAL A 20 -0.51 -1.47 -6.23
C VAL A 20 0.31 -0.25 -5.79
N TYR A 21 1.54 -0.12 -6.31
CA TYR A 21 2.40 1.04 -6.05
C TYR A 21 1.77 2.35 -6.54
N ARG A 22 1.36 2.43 -7.81
CA ARG A 22 0.76 3.62 -8.43
C ARG A 22 -0.48 4.10 -7.67
N GLN A 23 -1.36 3.18 -7.29
CA GLN A 23 -2.57 3.51 -6.53
C GLN A 23 -2.22 4.11 -5.16
N THR A 24 -1.20 3.59 -4.48
CA THR A 24 -0.80 4.16 -3.16
C THR A 24 -0.19 5.55 -3.26
N ILE A 25 0.48 5.87 -4.37
CA ILE A 25 0.92 7.25 -4.65
C ILE A 25 -0.29 8.17 -4.84
N LEU A 26 -1.26 7.75 -5.66
CA LEU A 26 -2.46 8.55 -5.93
C LEU A 26 -3.22 8.84 -4.63
N LEU A 27 -3.40 7.83 -3.77
CA LEU A 27 -4.03 8.02 -2.45
C LEU A 27 -3.24 8.98 -1.55
N SER A 28 -1.91 8.91 -1.56
CA SER A 28 -1.07 9.82 -0.80
C SER A 28 -1.22 11.27 -1.30
N SER A 29 -1.35 11.44 -2.62
CA SER A 29 -1.65 12.75 -3.24
C SER A 29 -3.06 13.24 -2.91
N GLU A 30 -4.06 12.35 -2.84
CA GLU A 30 -5.40 12.73 -2.39
C GLU A 30 -5.36 13.29 -0.96
N ILE A 31 -4.63 12.67 -0.03
CA ILE A 31 -4.44 13.20 1.33
C ILE A 31 -3.74 14.58 1.29
N PHE A 32 -2.71 14.73 0.47
CA PHE A 32 -1.97 16.00 0.35
C PHE A 32 -2.87 17.18 -0.05
N LYS A 33 -3.88 16.94 -0.89
CA LYS A 33 -4.81 17.98 -1.36
C LYS A 33 -5.66 18.58 -0.23
N PHE A 34 -5.85 17.88 0.88
CA PHE A 34 -6.58 18.43 2.03
C PHE A 34 -5.78 19.49 2.79
N ILE A 35 -4.44 19.41 2.83
CA ILE A 35 -3.60 20.36 3.58
C ILE A 35 -3.89 21.82 3.18
N PRO A 36 -3.84 22.21 1.88
CA PRO A 36 -4.16 23.58 1.50
C PRO A 36 -5.64 23.96 1.72
N GLU A 37 -6.58 23.00 1.65
CA GLU A 37 -8.00 23.23 1.93
C GLU A 37 -8.22 23.59 3.41
N ILE A 38 -7.55 22.86 4.31
CA ILE A 38 -7.59 23.12 5.76
C ILE A 38 -6.87 24.44 6.12
N LYS A 39 -5.71 24.72 5.52
CA LYS A 39 -4.98 25.99 5.72
C LYS A 39 -5.81 27.21 5.33
N ARG A 40 -6.50 27.15 4.18
CA ARG A 40 -7.36 28.26 3.71
C ARG A 40 -8.57 28.49 4.61
N ALA A 41 -9.13 27.42 5.17
CA ALA A 41 -10.27 27.51 6.07
C ALA A 41 -9.95 28.15 7.43
N LYS A 42 -8.69 28.58 7.68
CA LYS A 42 -8.18 29.10 8.97
C LYS A 42 -8.61 28.22 10.15
N LYS A 43 -8.72 26.91 9.92
CA LYS A 43 -9.13 25.96 10.95
C LYS A 43 -8.03 25.80 11.99
N ASP A 44 -8.47 25.38 13.17
CA ASP A 44 -7.66 25.05 14.35
C ASP A 44 -6.30 24.43 13.98
N ARG A 45 -5.22 24.98 14.55
CA ARG A 45 -3.85 24.50 14.34
C ARG A 45 -3.74 23.01 14.66
N CYS A 46 -4.47 22.55 15.68
CA CYS A 46 -4.47 21.13 16.06
C CYS A 46 -4.96 20.25 14.91
N LEU A 47 -5.98 20.68 14.16
CA LEU A 47 -6.49 19.92 13.02
C LEU A 47 -5.48 19.87 11.87
N LEU A 48 -4.75 20.95 11.63
CA LEU A 48 -3.71 20.95 10.62
C LEU A 48 -2.61 19.93 10.95
N ASP A 49 -2.15 19.91 12.21
CA ASP A 49 -1.13 18.96 12.68
C ASP A 49 -1.59 17.50 12.46
N GLU A 50 -2.86 17.22 12.71
CA GLU A 50 -3.47 15.90 12.47
C GLU A 50 -3.41 15.48 10.99
N PHE A 51 -3.68 16.42 10.07
CA PHE A 51 -3.55 16.18 8.63
C PHE A 51 -2.10 16.01 8.16
N GLU A 52 -1.15 16.72 8.77
CA GLU A 52 0.28 16.56 8.47
C GLU A 52 0.81 15.18 8.92
N ILE A 53 0.34 14.67 10.07
CA ILE A 53 0.61 13.31 10.51
C ILE A 53 -0.01 12.30 9.54
N LEU A 54 -1.27 12.49 9.16
CA LEU A 54 -1.96 11.63 8.20
C LEU A 54 -1.21 11.57 6.85
N TYR A 55 -0.72 12.71 6.36
CA TYR A 55 0.09 12.79 5.16
C TYR A 55 1.46 12.12 5.32
N SER A 56 2.08 12.23 6.48
CA SER A 56 3.36 11.56 6.75
C SER A 56 3.20 10.04 6.72
N LEU A 57 2.13 9.51 7.31
CA LEU A 57 1.78 8.09 7.24
C LEU A 57 1.52 7.64 5.80
N SER A 58 0.79 8.43 5.01
CA SER A 58 0.43 8.05 3.63
C SER A 58 1.64 7.80 2.75
N LYS A 59 2.68 8.64 2.86
CA LYS A 59 3.95 8.50 2.12
C LYS A 59 4.75 7.23 2.46
N LEU A 60 4.57 6.67 3.65
CA LEU A 60 5.28 5.45 4.04
C LEU A 60 4.84 4.24 3.22
N ILE A 61 3.57 4.20 2.80
CA ILE A 61 3.02 3.06 2.06
C ILE A 61 3.71 2.85 0.70
N PRO A 62 3.77 3.83 -0.21
CA PRO A 62 4.46 3.66 -1.50
C PRO A 62 5.95 3.39 -1.30
N LYS A 63 6.59 3.98 -0.29
CA LYS A 63 7.99 3.69 0.08
C LYS A 63 8.18 2.20 0.42
N LEU A 64 7.37 1.68 1.34
CA LEU A 64 7.44 0.28 1.77
C LEU A 64 7.17 -0.69 0.62
N ILE A 65 6.24 -0.36 -0.29
CA ILE A 65 5.99 -1.17 -1.48
C ILE A 65 7.20 -1.18 -2.41
N ALA A 66 7.80 -0.02 -2.70
CA ALA A 66 8.98 0.06 -3.55
C ALA A 66 10.17 -0.72 -2.96
N GLU A 67 10.42 -0.55 -1.66
CA GLU A 67 11.46 -1.29 -0.95
C GLU A 67 11.18 -2.80 -0.95
N SER A 68 9.93 -3.22 -0.69
CA SER A 68 9.56 -4.64 -0.74
C SER A 68 9.80 -5.27 -2.11
N TYR A 69 9.62 -4.49 -3.18
CA TYR A 69 9.88 -4.95 -4.54
C TYR A 69 11.38 -5.16 -4.79
N GLY A 70 12.24 -4.28 -4.25
CA GLY A 70 13.69 -4.47 -4.30
C GLY A 70 14.13 -5.71 -3.53
N ASP A 71 13.60 -5.91 -2.31
CA ASP A 71 14.01 -7.00 -1.44
C ASP A 71 13.54 -8.37 -1.90
N ARG A 72 12.48 -8.47 -2.70
CA ARG A 72 11.92 -9.77 -3.09
C ARG A 72 12.92 -10.68 -3.83
N PHE A 73 13.98 -10.09 -4.37
CA PHE A 73 15.06 -10.80 -5.06
C PHE A 73 16.22 -11.20 -4.14
N SER A 74 16.35 -10.57 -2.96
CA SER A 74 17.42 -10.81 -1.98
C SER A 74 16.92 -11.56 -0.74
N SER A 75 15.77 -11.17 -0.18
CA SER A 75 15.14 -11.80 0.97
C SER A 75 13.61 -11.67 0.91
N ASN A 76 12.94 -12.81 0.75
CA ASN A 76 11.48 -12.88 0.77
C ASN A 76 10.91 -12.48 2.14
N GLU A 77 11.61 -12.80 3.22
CA GLU A 77 11.20 -12.41 4.57
C GLU A 77 11.15 -10.89 4.71
N MET A 78 12.20 -10.19 4.27
CA MET A 78 12.23 -8.72 4.29
C MET A 78 11.14 -8.13 3.39
N ALA A 79 10.97 -8.68 2.18
CA ALA A 79 9.94 -8.23 1.25
C ALA A 79 8.53 -8.37 1.84
N PHE A 80 8.21 -9.54 2.42
CA PHE A 80 6.90 -9.79 3.04
C PHE A 80 6.71 -8.95 4.30
N GLY A 81 7.74 -8.79 5.13
CA GLY A 81 7.71 -7.92 6.30
C GLY A 81 7.36 -6.48 5.95
N LYS A 82 7.92 -5.94 4.86
CA LYS A 82 7.60 -4.59 4.38
C LYS A 82 6.17 -4.47 3.84
N LEU A 83 5.66 -5.48 3.12
CA LEU A 83 4.24 -5.49 2.70
C LEU A 83 3.29 -5.57 3.90
N GLU A 84 3.64 -6.32 4.94
CA GLU A 84 2.88 -6.37 6.18
C GLU A 84 2.93 -5.04 6.94
N GLN A 85 4.09 -4.41 7.00
CA GLN A 85 4.24 -3.07 7.55
C GLN A 85 3.38 -2.05 6.78
N ALA A 86 3.34 -2.12 5.45
CA ALA A 86 2.48 -1.25 4.63
C ALA A 86 1.00 -1.44 4.99
N MET A 87 0.54 -2.68 5.20
CA MET A 87 -0.82 -2.95 5.66
C MET A 87 -1.11 -2.42 7.07
N ARG A 88 -0.12 -2.42 7.98
CA ARG A 88 -0.25 -1.81 9.32
C ARG A 88 -0.33 -0.29 9.23
N VAL A 89 0.48 0.34 8.37
CA VAL A 89 0.40 1.79 8.12
C VAL A 89 -0.98 2.16 7.57
N ILE A 90 -1.57 1.35 6.69
CA ILE A 90 -2.95 1.57 6.24
C ILE A 90 -3.94 1.54 7.41
N ALA A 91 -3.80 0.60 8.34
CA ALA A 91 -4.67 0.55 9.52
C ALA A 91 -4.55 1.84 10.37
N ASN A 92 -3.33 2.36 10.54
CA ASN A 92 -3.10 3.62 11.23
C ASN A 92 -3.72 4.82 10.50
N ILE A 93 -3.66 4.85 9.15
CA ILE A 93 -4.33 5.86 8.34
C ILE A 93 -5.84 5.82 8.54
N VAL A 94 -6.45 4.63 8.50
CA VAL A 94 -7.89 4.45 8.72
C VAL A 94 -8.29 5.00 10.08
N ALA A 95 -7.60 4.58 11.15
CA ALA A 95 -7.87 5.07 12.51
C ALA A 95 -7.69 6.60 12.64
N LYS A 96 -6.69 7.18 11.96
CA LYS A 96 -6.47 8.63 11.94
C LYS A 96 -7.58 9.37 11.19
N ILE A 97 -8.08 8.81 10.09
CA ILE A 97 -9.23 9.36 9.37
C ILE A 97 -10.49 9.30 10.25
N ASP A 98 -10.74 8.19 10.95
CA ASP A 98 -11.86 8.06 11.88
C ASP A 98 -11.81 9.13 12.98
N PHE A 99 -10.63 9.33 13.58
CA PHE A 99 -10.42 10.39 14.56
C PHE A 99 -10.69 11.79 13.99
N ILE A 100 -10.13 12.11 12.81
CA ILE A 100 -10.34 13.41 12.17
C ILE A 100 -11.83 13.60 11.85
N THR A 101 -12.51 12.62 11.25
CA THR A 101 -13.93 12.73 10.89
C THR A 101 -14.86 12.86 12.10
N ALA A 102 -14.50 12.28 13.25
CA ALA A 102 -15.20 12.47 14.52
C ALA A 102 -15.06 13.90 15.06
N THR A 103 -13.92 14.56 14.82
CA THR A 103 -13.61 15.88 15.36
C THR A 103 -14.06 17.04 14.47
N ILE A 104 -14.11 16.87 13.13
CA ILE A 104 -14.49 17.97 12.25
C ILE A 104 -16.02 18.18 12.23
N GLY A 105 -16.48 19.42 12.05
CA GLY A 105 -17.92 19.71 11.80
C GLY A 105 -18.32 19.76 10.32
N ASN A 106 -17.36 19.91 9.41
CA ASN A 106 -17.61 20.10 7.98
C ASN A 106 -17.98 18.77 7.28
N SER A 107 -19.22 18.65 6.80
CA SER A 107 -19.74 17.43 6.16
C SER A 107 -19.05 17.05 4.85
N GLU A 108 -18.68 18.04 4.03
CA GLU A 108 -18.03 17.82 2.74
C GLU A 108 -16.64 17.17 2.91
N ILE A 109 -15.83 17.69 3.83
CA ILE A 109 -14.50 17.12 4.13
C ILE A 109 -14.66 15.72 4.74
N LYS A 110 -15.68 15.47 5.57
CA LYS A 110 -15.97 14.11 6.09
C LYS A 110 -16.25 13.13 4.95
N GLU A 111 -17.09 13.51 4.00
CA GLU A 111 -17.43 12.65 2.86
C GLU A 111 -16.20 12.34 2.01
N LYS A 112 -15.37 13.35 1.70
CA LYS A 112 -14.10 13.17 0.98
C LYS A 112 -13.16 12.24 1.74
N LEU A 113 -13.02 12.41 3.06
CA LEU A 113 -12.19 11.55 3.91
C LEU A 113 -12.69 10.11 3.95
N ASN A 114 -13.99 9.89 4.08
CA ASN A 114 -14.58 8.55 4.05
C ASN A 114 -14.32 7.84 2.71
N LYS A 115 -14.42 8.55 1.59
CA LYS A 115 -14.05 8.01 0.27
C LYS A 115 -12.58 7.57 0.23
N VAL A 116 -11.67 8.38 0.78
CA VAL A 116 -10.24 8.03 0.89
C VAL A 116 -10.02 6.81 1.79
N LEU A 117 -10.70 6.76 2.93
CA LEU A 117 -10.67 5.63 3.87
C LEU A 117 -11.06 4.31 3.19
N PHE A 118 -12.19 4.27 2.46
CA PHE A 118 -12.62 3.07 1.75
C PHE A 118 -11.60 2.62 0.68
N LYS A 119 -10.98 3.57 -0.04
CA LYS A 119 -9.93 3.24 -1.00
C LYS A 119 -8.70 2.63 -0.31
N TYR A 120 -8.29 3.16 0.84
CA TYR A 120 -7.19 2.59 1.63
C TYR A 120 -7.50 1.18 2.13
N GLN A 121 -8.71 0.93 2.63
CA GLN A 121 -9.16 -0.41 3.02
C GLN A 121 -9.09 -1.39 1.84
N GLY A 122 -9.59 -1.00 0.67
CA GLY A 122 -9.46 -1.80 -0.56
C GLY A 122 -8.01 -2.04 -0.96
N GLN A 123 -7.15 -1.04 -0.79
CA GLN A 123 -5.73 -1.14 -1.09
C GLN A 123 -5.00 -2.12 -0.16
N ARG A 124 -5.39 -2.20 1.12
CA ARG A 124 -4.86 -3.20 2.06
C ARG A 124 -5.11 -4.63 1.57
N VAL A 125 -6.30 -4.90 1.04
CA VAL A 125 -6.64 -6.21 0.45
C VAL A 125 -5.77 -6.49 -0.77
N LYS A 126 -5.57 -5.50 -1.64
CA LYS A 126 -4.70 -5.63 -2.83
C LYS A 126 -3.24 -5.92 -2.44
N ILE A 127 -2.71 -5.26 -1.42
CA ILE A 127 -1.37 -5.52 -0.88
C ILE A 127 -1.26 -6.93 -0.30
N ASN A 128 -2.27 -7.41 0.44
CA ASN A 128 -2.28 -8.79 0.92
C ASN A 128 -2.30 -9.80 -0.24
N ASN A 129 -3.12 -9.53 -1.27
CA ASN A 129 -3.19 -10.37 -2.46
C ASN A 129 -1.87 -10.38 -3.25
N LEU A 130 -1.16 -9.25 -3.28
CA LEU A 130 0.19 -9.14 -3.82
C LEU A 130 1.17 -10.04 -3.03
N ARG A 131 1.18 -9.92 -1.70
CA ARG A 131 2.01 -10.77 -0.81
C ARG A 131 1.74 -12.27 -1.04
N ARG A 132 0.46 -12.67 -1.08
CA ARG A 132 0.06 -14.06 -1.36
C ARG A 132 0.48 -14.53 -2.75
N ALA A 133 0.44 -13.65 -3.75
CA ALA A 133 0.89 -13.98 -5.09
C ALA A 133 2.41 -14.22 -5.13
N TRP A 134 3.20 -13.37 -4.47
CA TRP A 134 4.64 -13.56 -4.37
C TRP A 134 5.01 -14.83 -3.59
N LEU A 135 4.29 -15.12 -2.49
CA LEU A 135 4.49 -16.35 -1.73
C LEU A 135 4.27 -17.61 -2.59
N ARG A 136 3.22 -17.65 -3.41
CA ARG A 136 2.98 -18.78 -4.33
C ARG A 136 4.13 -18.96 -5.32
N VAL A 137 4.59 -17.87 -5.93
CA VAL A 137 5.72 -17.90 -6.87
C VAL A 137 6.99 -18.39 -6.18
N TYR A 138 7.23 -18.01 -4.93
CA TYR A 138 8.36 -18.47 -4.14
C TYR A 138 8.28 -19.98 -3.84
N GLN A 139 7.11 -20.47 -3.44
CA GLN A 139 6.86 -21.89 -3.17
C GLN A 139 7.00 -22.75 -4.44
N GLU A 140 6.46 -22.29 -5.57
CA GLU A 140 6.57 -22.96 -6.88
C GLU A 140 8.02 -23.07 -7.36
N ARG A 141 8.88 -22.12 -6.97
CA ARG A 141 10.32 -22.12 -7.30
C ARG A 141 11.17 -22.97 -6.35
N GLY A 142 10.55 -23.77 -5.47
CA GLY A 142 11.26 -24.67 -4.58
C GLY A 142 12.13 -23.95 -3.54
N GLY A 143 11.73 -22.74 -3.16
CA GLY A 143 12.33 -21.95 -2.07
C GLY A 143 13.85 -22.03 -2.00
N PHE A 144 14.59 -21.62 -3.05
CA PHE A 144 16.04 -21.77 -3.16
C PHE A 144 16.51 -23.12 -2.58
N GLN A 145 16.43 -24.19 -3.37
CA GLN A 145 17.17 -25.42 -3.09
C GLN A 145 18.53 -25.02 -2.50
N LYS A 146 18.76 -25.37 -1.23
CA LYS A 146 20.06 -25.27 -0.59
C LYS A 146 21.04 -25.83 -1.62
N ARG A 147 21.95 -24.98 -2.11
CA ARG A 147 23.13 -25.47 -2.81
C ARG A 147 23.93 -26.21 -1.75
N GLU A 148 23.61 -27.48 -1.54
CA GLU A 148 24.49 -28.41 -0.85
C GLU A 148 25.79 -28.43 -1.67
N LYS A 149 26.86 -28.02 -1.00
CA LYS A 149 28.24 -28.11 -1.48
C LYS A 149 28.73 -29.53 -1.28
#